data_AF-A0A7Y0AZG3-F1
#
_entry.id   AF-A0A7Y0AZG3-F1
#
_cell.length_a   1.000
_cell.length_b   1.000
_cell.length_c   1.000
_cell.angle_alpha   90.00
_cell.angle_beta   90.00
_cell.angle_gamma   90.00
#
_symmetry.space_group_name_H-M   'P 1'
#
loop_
_entity.id
_entity.type
_entity.pdbx_description
1 polymer ?
#
loop_
_entity_poly.entity_id
_entity_poly.type
_entity_poly.pdbx_seq_one_letter_code
_entity_poly.pdbx_strand_id
1 'polypeptide(L)'
;MSSSEQRAAQFTRMEAARRQTQHQLDLIDRQITRRMTTIIPQLGRRQSGYRRGKAPEPGVFLERYRANLAAITAERQPEIDALSRKLARQDAALASLRARAGSDGKVVANSGRGGWTP
;
A
#
# COMPACT_ATOMS: atom_id res chain seq x y z
N MET A 1 2.67 28.99 20.11
CA MET A 1 2.25 28.23 18.91
C MET A 1 0.75 28.01 19.01
N SER A 2 0.01 28.37 17.97
CA SER A 2 -1.46 28.31 17.98
C SER A 2 -1.97 26.88 17.77
N SER A 3 -3.18 26.56 18.28
CA SER A 3 -3.78 25.22 18.16
C SER A 3 -3.91 24.74 16.70
N SER A 4 -4.04 25.67 15.76
CA SER A 4 -4.07 25.41 14.31
C SER A 4 -2.71 24.94 13.76
N GLU A 5 -1.60 25.53 14.20
CA GLU A 5 -0.24 25.14 13.78
C GLU A 5 0.11 23.72 14.26
N GLN A 6 -0.27 23.38 15.50
CA GLN A 6 -0.06 22.04 16.05
C GLN A 6 -0.83 20.97 15.26
N ARG A 7 -2.05 21.28 14.82
CA ARG A 7 -2.88 20.38 14.00
C ARG A 7 -2.34 20.22 12.59
N ALA A 8 -1.87 21.30 11.97
CA ALA A 8 -1.20 21.24 10.66
C ALA A 8 0.07 20.38 10.73
N ALA A 9 0.90 20.55 11.76
CA ALA A 9 2.09 19.74 11.98
C ALA A 9 1.75 18.26 12.21
N GLN A 10 0.70 17.96 12.97
CA GLN A 10 0.23 16.58 13.18
C GLN A 10 -0.25 15.95 11.87
N PHE A 11 -1.01 16.68 11.06
CA PHE A 11 -1.51 16.22 9.77
C PHE A 11 -0.36 15.87 8.81
N THR A 12 0.63 16.75 8.67
CA THR A 12 1.82 16.51 7.84
C THR A 12 2.60 15.27 8.29
N ARG A 13 2.76 15.07 9.60
CA ARG A 13 3.42 13.87 10.15
C ARG A 13 2.64 12.59 9.83
N MET A 14 1.32 12.60 9.94
CA MET A 14 0.49 11.44 9.63
C MET A 14 0.48 11.11 8.13
N GLU A 15 0.44 12.12 7.25
CA GLU A 15 0.58 11.90 5.80
C GLU A 15 1.95 11.35 5.42
N ALA A 16 3.03 11.83 6.04
CA ALA A 16 4.37 11.29 5.82
C ALA A 16 4.45 9.81 6.24
N ALA A 17 3.92 9.46 7.42
CA ALA A 17 3.88 8.08 7.90
C ALA A 17 3.06 7.14 6.99
N ARG A 18 1.96 7.66 6.41
CA ARG A 18 1.15 6.95 5.41
C ARG A 18 1.95 6.69 4.14
N ARG A 19 2.59 7.74 3.57
CA ARG A 19 3.43 7.62 2.36
C ARG A 19 4.58 6.64 2.55
N GLN A 20 5.19 6.64 3.74
CA GLN A 20 6.24 5.69 4.07
C GLN A 20 5.72 4.23 4.06
N THR A 21 4.54 3.99 4.64
CA THR A 21 3.93 2.65 4.69
C THR A 21 3.54 2.18 3.28
N GLN A 22 3.01 3.08 2.44
CA GLN A 22 2.76 2.81 1.03
C GLN A 22 4.06 2.47 0.28
N HIS A 23 5.11 3.25 0.48
CA HIS A 23 6.40 3.01 -0.14
C HIS A 23 6.99 1.64 0.24
N GLN A 24 6.79 1.19 1.47
CA GLN A 24 7.20 -0.16 1.90
C GLN A 24 6.45 -1.25 1.13
N LEU A 25 5.14 -1.11 0.91
CA LEU A 25 4.39 -2.02 0.05
C LEU A 25 4.93 -2.03 -1.38
N ASP A 26 5.18 -0.86 -1.96
CA ASP A 26 5.73 -0.74 -3.32
C ASP A 26 7.12 -1.39 -3.44
N LEU A 27 7.95 -1.32 -2.39
CA LEU A 27 9.24 -1.99 -2.34
C LEU A 27 9.10 -3.52 -2.30
N ILE A 28 8.13 -4.05 -1.55
CA ILE A 28 7.83 -5.48 -1.51
C ILE A 28 7.41 -5.96 -2.91
N ASP A 29 6.50 -5.25 -3.58
CA ASP A 29 6.04 -5.59 -4.93
C ASP A 29 7.19 -5.59 -5.95
N ARG A 30 8.08 -4.61 -5.85
CA ARG A 30 9.30 -4.56 -6.68
C ARG A 30 10.23 -5.73 -6.38
N GLN A 31 10.38 -6.15 -5.13
CA GLN A 31 11.19 -7.31 -4.77
C GLN A 31 10.59 -8.62 -5.30
N ILE A 32 9.27 -8.80 -5.20
CA ILE A 32 8.56 -9.94 -5.76
C ILE A 32 8.80 -10.00 -7.28
N THR A 33 8.57 -8.88 -7.97
CA THR A 33 8.77 -8.76 -9.42
C THR A 33 10.22 -9.06 -9.82
N ARG A 34 11.20 -8.48 -9.11
CA ARG A 34 12.62 -8.70 -9.38
C ARG A 34 13.03 -10.16 -9.16
N ARG A 35 12.52 -10.81 -8.11
CA ARG A 35 12.80 -12.22 -7.85
C ARG A 35 12.21 -13.10 -8.96
N MET A 36 11.00 -12.79 -9.42
CA MET A 36 10.38 -13.48 -10.56
C MET A 36 11.18 -13.31 -11.86
N THR A 37 11.68 -12.12 -12.19
CA THR A 37 12.52 -11.91 -13.39
C THR A 37 13.80 -12.74 -13.38
N THR A 38 14.35 -13.04 -12.21
CA THR A 38 15.53 -13.91 -12.07
C THR A 38 15.18 -15.40 -12.25
N ILE A 39 13.97 -15.81 -11.87
CA ILE A 39 13.51 -17.21 -11.93
C ILE A 39 13.06 -17.60 -13.35
N ILE A 40 12.46 -16.68 -14.11
CA ILE A 40 11.91 -16.95 -15.46
C ILE A 40 12.92 -17.66 -16.39
N PRO A 41 14.18 -17.21 -16.55
CA PRO A 41 15.16 -17.89 -17.40
C PRO A 41 15.52 -19.30 -16.92
N GLN A 42 15.49 -19.55 -15.61
CA GLN A 42 15.80 -20.86 -15.02
C GLN A 42 14.66 -21.86 -15.24
N LEU A 43 13.41 -21.38 -15.23
CA LEU A 43 12.24 -22.18 -15.59
C LEU A 43 12.31 -22.62 -17.05
N GLY A 44 12.77 -21.75 -17.96
CA GLY A 44 13.00 -22.10 -19.37
C GLY A 44 14.13 -23.11 -19.58
N ARG A 45 15.25 -23.00 -18.85
CA ARG A 45 16.37 -23.96 -18.96
C ARG A 45 16.03 -25.36 -18.43
N ARG A 46 15.18 -25.48 -17.41
CA ARG A 46 14.68 -26.80 -16.95
C ARG A 46 13.76 -27.50 -17.97
N GLN A 47 13.34 -26.81 -19.03
CA GLN A 47 12.69 -27.42 -20.20
C GLN A 47 13.68 -28.01 -21.22
N SER A 48 15.00 -27.87 -21.00
CA SER A 48 16.07 -28.47 -21.83
C SER A 48 16.11 -30.01 -21.75
N GLY A 49 15.02 -30.67 -21.36
CA GLY A 49 14.73 -32.03 -21.76
C GLY A 49 14.27 -32.06 -23.22
N TYR A 50 15.10 -31.57 -24.14
CA TYR A 50 14.93 -31.73 -25.58
C TYR A 50 15.21 -33.19 -25.96
N ARG A 51 14.59 -34.16 -25.26
CA ARG A 51 14.63 -35.56 -25.65
C ARG A 51 13.48 -35.76 -26.62
N ARG A 52 13.80 -35.63 -27.91
CA ARG A 52 13.07 -36.25 -29.03
C ARG A 52 11.76 -35.53 -29.42
N GLY A 53 11.87 -34.36 -30.04
CA GLY A 53 10.86 -33.82 -30.96
C GLY A 53 9.50 -33.36 -30.38
N LYS A 54 9.32 -33.36 -29.06
CA LYS A 54 8.07 -32.89 -28.43
C LYS A 54 8.24 -31.46 -27.89
N ALA A 55 7.39 -30.54 -28.33
CA ALA A 55 7.40 -29.17 -27.84
C ALA A 55 7.16 -29.13 -26.31
N PRO A 56 7.79 -28.20 -25.56
CA PRO A 56 7.52 -28.05 -24.14
C PRO A 56 6.04 -27.75 -23.93
N GLU A 57 5.36 -28.53 -23.07
CA GLU A 57 3.95 -28.32 -22.74
C GLU A 57 3.77 -26.93 -22.09
N PRO A 58 3.09 -25.97 -22.76
CA PRO A 58 2.96 -24.59 -22.27
C PRO A 58 2.26 -24.52 -20.91
N GLY A 59 1.35 -25.47 -20.64
CA GLY A 59 0.64 -25.57 -19.36
C GLY A 59 1.56 -25.83 -18.18
N VAL A 60 2.56 -26.71 -18.32
CA VAL A 60 3.49 -27.07 -17.25
C VAL A 60 4.40 -25.89 -16.88
N PHE A 61 4.76 -25.05 -17.86
CA PHE A 61 5.50 -23.82 -17.60
C PHE A 61 4.66 -22.82 -16.79
N LEU A 62 3.42 -22.56 -17.21
CA LEU A 62 2.53 -21.61 -16.55
C LEU A 62 2.18 -22.06 -15.13
N GLU A 63 1.99 -23.36 -14.91
CA GLU A 63 1.74 -23.93 -13.59
C GLU A 63 2.94 -23.69 -12.65
N ARG A 64 4.16 -24.00 -13.11
CA ARG A 64 5.38 -23.74 -12.34
C ARG A 64 5.57 -22.25 -12.07
N TYR A 65 5.30 -21.41 -13.06
CA TYR A 65 5.37 -19.96 -12.90
C TYR A 65 4.40 -19.48 -11.80
N ARG A 66 3.14 -19.91 -11.85
CA ARG A 66 2.11 -19.57 -10.84
C ARG A 66 2.49 -20.10 -9.46
N ALA A 67 2.99 -21.32 -9.36
CA ALA A 67 3.43 -21.90 -8.09
C ALA A 67 4.60 -21.12 -7.47
N ASN A 68 5.58 -20.70 -8.27
CA ASN A 68 6.71 -19.89 -7.79
C ASN A 68 6.24 -18.50 -7.34
N LEU A 69 5.35 -17.86 -8.11
CA LEU A 69 4.77 -16.58 -7.73
C LEU A 69 4.01 -16.69 -6.40
N ALA A 70 3.15 -17.71 -6.27
CA ALA A 70 2.39 -17.96 -5.05
C ALA A 70 3.30 -18.20 -3.85
N ALA A 71 4.39 -18.96 -4.01
CA ALA A 71 5.36 -19.20 -2.93
C ALA A 71 6.06 -17.89 -2.50
N ILE A 72 6.55 -17.09 -3.45
CA ILE A 72 7.22 -15.82 -3.15
C ILE A 72 6.25 -14.83 -2.49
N THR A 73 5.00 -14.76 -2.96
CA THR A 73 3.97 -13.92 -2.36
C THR A 73 3.60 -14.42 -0.97
N ALA A 74 3.45 -15.73 -0.77
CA ALA A 74 3.13 -16.31 0.54
C ALA A 74 4.21 -16.02 1.60
N GLU A 75 5.50 -16.07 1.22
CA GLU A 75 6.60 -15.66 2.10
C GLU A 75 6.48 -14.20 2.58
N ARG A 76 5.89 -13.32 1.77
CA ARG A 76 5.72 -11.88 2.08
C ARG A 76 4.33 -11.52 2.59
N GLN A 77 3.38 -12.43 2.52
CA GLN A 77 1.98 -12.18 2.86
C GLN A 77 1.79 -11.63 4.28
N PRO A 78 2.47 -12.14 5.33
CA PRO A 78 2.30 -11.60 6.68
C PRO A 78 2.73 -10.13 6.80
N GLU A 79 3.80 -9.76 6.08
CA GLU A 79 4.31 -8.39 6.04
C GLU A 79 3.38 -7.47 5.26
N ILE A 80 2.92 -7.92 4.08
CA ILE A 80 1.91 -7.21 3.27
C ILE A 80 0.66 -6.96 4.11
N ASP A 81 0.11 -7.99 4.74
CA ASP A 81 -1.10 -7.88 5.56
C ASP A 81 -0.92 -6.91 6.73
N ALA A 82 0.24 -6.95 7.40
CA ALA A 82 0.56 -6.04 8.49
C ALA A 82 0.62 -4.57 8.02
N LEU A 83 1.30 -4.31 6.90
CA LEU A 83 1.41 -2.98 6.31
C LEU A 83 0.07 -2.48 5.77
N SER A 84 -0.72 -3.33 5.12
CA SER A 84 -2.07 -3.00 4.65
C SER A 84 -3.00 -2.64 5.80
N ARG A 85 -2.99 -3.39 6.91
CA ARG A 85 -3.76 -3.04 8.10
C ARG A 85 -3.28 -1.73 8.72
N LYS A 86 -1.97 -1.48 8.75
CA LYS A 86 -1.40 -0.22 9.23
C LYS A 86 -1.85 0.96 8.37
N LEU A 87 -1.83 0.81 7.04
CA LEU A 87 -2.27 1.82 6.10
C LEU A 87 -3.75 2.16 6.30
N ALA A 88 -4.62 1.15 6.43
CA ALA A 88 -6.04 1.34 6.70
C ALA A 88 -6.29 2.14 8.00
N ARG A 89 -5.52 1.85 9.06
CA ARG A 89 -5.60 2.61 10.33
C ARG A 89 -5.13 4.06 10.17
N GLN A 90 -4.06 4.29 9.41
CA GLN A 90 -3.57 5.63 9.10
C GLN A 90 -4.59 6.44 8.30
N ASP A 91 -5.21 5.82 7.29
CA ASP A 91 -6.24 6.44 6.44
C ASP A 91 -7.49 6.80 7.25
N ALA A 92 -7.95 5.91 8.14
CA ALA A 92 -9.08 6.19 9.03
C ALA A 92 -8.78 7.36 10.01
N ALA A 93 -7.56 7.40 10.54
CA ALA A 93 -7.15 8.46 11.45
C ALA A 93 -7.01 9.82 10.74
N LEU A 94 -6.46 9.85 9.52
CA LEU A 94 -6.41 11.04 8.67
C LEU A 94 -7.82 11.54 8.30
N ALA A 95 -8.74 10.64 7.94
CA ALA A 95 -10.13 10.98 7.65
C ALA A 95 -10.83 11.62 8.86
N SER A 96 -10.62 11.04 10.05
CA SER A 96 -11.15 11.58 11.31
C SER A 96 -10.61 12.98 11.62
N LEU A 97 -9.31 13.21 11.38
CA LEU A 97 -8.68 14.51 11.58
C LEU A 97 -9.23 15.57 10.61
N ARG A 98 -9.45 15.20 9.34
CA ARG A 98 -10.08 16.07 8.32
C ARG A 98 -11.52 16.42 8.69
N ALA A 99 -12.30 15.44 9.16
CA ALA A 99 -13.68 15.67 9.58
C ALA A 99 -13.76 16.68 10.75
N ARG A 100 -12.87 16.54 11.74
CA ARG A 100 -12.78 17.47 12.89
C ARG A 100 -12.36 18.89 12.48
N ALA A 101 -11.46 19.02 11.51
CA ALA A 101 -11.07 20.34 11.00
C ALA A 101 -12.22 21.02 10.24
N GLY A 102 -13.01 20.25 9.48
CA GLY A 102 -14.20 20.76 8.78
C GLY A 102 -15.34 21.17 9.73
N SER A 103 -15.50 20.48 10.87
CA SER A 103 -16.49 20.87 11.89
C SER A 103 -16.09 22.14 12.65
N ASP A 104 -14.81 22.31 13.00
CA ASP A 104 -14.34 23.50 13.71
C ASP A 104 -14.47 24.78 12.88
N GLY A 105 -14.24 24.70 11.56
CA GLY A 105 -14.48 25.83 10.65
C GLY A 105 -15.97 26.22 10.57
N LYS A 106 -16.88 25.27 10.80
CA LYS A 106 -18.34 25.50 10.77
C LYS A 106 -18.86 26.09 12.08
N VAL A 107 -18.26 25.75 13.22
CA VAL A 107 -18.63 26.28 14.54
C VAL A 107 -18.23 27.76 14.68
N VAL A 108 -17.07 28.16 14.16
CA VAL A 108 -16.63 29.56 14.17
C VAL A 108 -17.52 30.47 13.29
N ALA A 109 -18.12 29.95 12.23
CA ALA A 109 -19.01 30.73 11.37
C ALA A 109 -20.40 30.99 12.00
N ASN A 110 -20.79 30.26 13.06
CA ASN A 110 -22.13 30.34 13.65
C ASN A 110 -22.19 31.14 14.97
N SER A 111 -21.07 31.67 15.47
CA SER A 111 -21.02 32.46 16.71
C SER A 111 -21.04 33.98 16.50
N GLY A 112 -21.20 34.46 15.25
CA GLY A 112 -21.18 35.88 14.91
C GLY A 112 -22.46 36.35 14.23
N ARG A 113 -23.59 36.43 14.95
CA ARG A 113 -24.71 37.36 14.69
C ARG A 113 -25.84 37.12 15.70
N GLY A 114 -25.81 37.86 16.80
CA GLY A 114 -26.87 37.82 17.80
C GLY A 114 -26.70 38.93 18.81
N GLY A 115 -27.01 40.17 18.40
CA GLY A 115 -27.12 41.27 19.33
C GLY A 115 -26.70 42.60 18.75
N TRP A 116 -27.63 43.28 18.08
CA TRP A 116 -27.89 44.70 18.32
C TRP A 116 -29.05 45.15 17.43
N THR A 117 -30.08 45.75 18.02
CA THR A 117 -30.46 47.16 17.77
C THR A 117 -31.66 47.55 18.66
N PRO A 118 -31.83 48.86 18.93
CA PRO A 118 -32.21 49.42 20.24
C PRO A 118 -33.72 49.59 20.47
#